data_AF-A0A936Z3S4-F1
#
_entry.id   AF-A0A936Z3S4-F1
#
_cell.length_a   1.000
_cell.length_b   1.000
_cell.length_c   1.000
_cell.angle_alpha   90.00
_cell.angle_beta   90.00
_cell.angle_gamma   90.00
#
_symmetry.space_group_name_H-M   'P 1'
#
loop_
_entity.id
_entity.type
_entity.pdbx_description
1 polymer ?
#
loop_
_entity_poly.entity_id
_entity_poly.type
_entity_poly.pdbx_seq_one_letter_code
_entity_poly.pdbx_strand_id
1 'polypeptide(L)'
;MDMRLTAPMAAQAVWQPFQAWSALLDLPRQHSTMASHAACAMFSGFEAMRGIQEKAARQALQHHGEAVARLQGRCGPMDVLSIQLDLVRYDLEAAAAYWQQLAAAALQMQARVAACGCELIDSDKLLEACAAFETH
;
A
#
# COMPACT_ATOMS: atom_id res chain seq x y z
N MET A 1 -21.03 16.84 -62.90
CA MET A 1 -20.66 17.56 -61.68
C MET A 1 -20.87 16.60 -60.52
N ASP A 2 -19.84 16.44 -59.71
CA ASP A 2 -19.22 15.15 -59.39
C ASP A 2 -19.87 14.22 -58.36
N MET A 3 -19.43 12.95 -58.50
CA MET A 3 -19.66 11.78 -57.67
C MET A 3 -19.56 12.05 -56.16
N ARG A 4 -20.62 11.68 -55.42
CA ARG A 4 -20.52 11.39 -53.99
C ARG A 4 -19.62 10.16 -53.79
N LEU A 5 -18.36 10.41 -53.45
CA LEU A 5 -17.46 9.44 -52.82
C LEU A 5 -18.12 8.94 -51.52
N THR A 6 -18.69 7.75 -51.61
CA THR A 6 -19.09 6.96 -50.46
C THR A 6 -17.95 5.99 -50.13
N ALA A 7 -17.65 5.89 -48.83
CA ALA A 7 -16.64 5.04 -48.16
C ALA A 7 -15.20 5.62 -48.05
N PRO A 8 -14.58 5.53 -46.85
CA PRO A 8 -14.52 4.28 -46.09
C PRO A 8 -15.07 4.38 -44.67
N MET A 9 -16.34 4.01 -44.47
CA MET A 9 -16.79 3.47 -43.17
C MET A 9 -16.24 2.05 -42.92
N ALA A 10 -15.76 1.36 -43.97
CA ALA A 10 -15.20 0.01 -43.86
C ALA A 10 -13.79 -0.03 -43.21
N ALA A 11 -13.03 1.07 -43.23
CA ALA A 11 -11.68 1.09 -42.65
C ALA A 11 -11.67 1.26 -41.11
N GLN A 12 -12.74 1.82 -40.53
CA GLN A 12 -12.87 1.97 -39.07
C GLN A 12 -13.38 0.70 -38.39
N ALA A 13 -14.21 -0.10 -39.06
CA ALA A 13 -14.81 -1.30 -38.49
C ALA A 13 -13.79 -2.44 -38.26
N VAL A 14 -12.71 -2.52 -39.05
CA VAL A 14 -11.69 -3.57 -38.94
C VAL A 14 -10.65 -3.28 -37.86
N TRP A 15 -10.49 -2.01 -37.44
CA TRP A 15 -9.51 -1.60 -36.42
C TRP A 15 -9.95 -1.92 -34.99
N GLN A 16 -11.27 -1.91 -34.73
CA GLN A 16 -11.87 -2.22 -33.43
C GLN A 16 -11.61 -3.67 -32.96
N PRO A 17 -11.84 -4.73 -33.77
CA PRO A 17 -11.62 -6.11 -33.33
C PRO A 17 -10.13 -6.45 -33.12
N PHE A 18 -9.22 -5.83 -33.87
CA PHE A 18 -7.78 -6.02 -33.65
C PHE A 18 -7.30 -5.37 -32.35
N GLN A 19 -7.82 -4.20 -31.99
CA GLN A 19 -7.55 -3.55 -30.71
C GLN A 19 -8.10 -4.34 -29.53
N ALA A 20 -9.34 -4.84 -29.65
CA ALA A 20 -9.95 -5.75 -28.67
C ALA A 20 -9.11 -7.03 -28.45
N TRP A 21 -8.65 -7.67 -29.53
CA TRP A 21 -7.76 -8.84 -29.45
C TRP A 21 -6.41 -8.54 -28.79
N SER A 22 -5.80 -7.41 -29.14
CA SER A 22 -4.53 -6.99 -28.53
C SER A 22 -4.66 -6.73 -27.03
N ALA A 23 -5.78 -6.14 -26.59
CA ALA A 23 -6.07 -5.91 -25.18
C ALA A 23 -6.27 -7.22 -24.40
N LEU A 24 -6.93 -8.22 -25.02
CA LEU A 24 -7.19 -9.52 -24.41
C LEU A 24 -5.89 -10.36 -24.28
N LEU A 25 -4.99 -10.26 -25.24
CA LEU A 25 -3.65 -10.88 -25.18
C LEU A 25 -2.71 -10.16 -24.20
N ASP A 26 -2.94 -8.87 -23.93
CA ASP A 26 -2.20 -8.09 -22.94
C ASP A 26 -2.67 -8.34 -21.50
N LEU A 27 -3.83 -8.96 -21.30
CA LEU A 27 -4.43 -9.17 -19.99
C LEU A 27 -3.54 -9.95 -19.01
N PRO A 28 -2.85 -11.04 -19.40
CA PRO A 28 -1.88 -11.72 -18.51
C PRO A 28 -0.73 -10.79 -18.09
N ARG A 29 -0.22 -9.97 -19.02
CA ARG A 29 0.85 -9.00 -18.74
C ARG A 29 0.37 -7.92 -17.77
N GLN A 30 -0.84 -7.39 -17.97
CA GLN A 30 -1.46 -6.42 -17.06
C GLN A 30 -1.69 -7.03 -15.66
N HIS A 31 -2.21 -8.26 -15.59
CA HIS A 31 -2.41 -8.97 -14.32
C HIS A 31 -1.11 -9.20 -13.56
N SER A 32 -0.04 -9.67 -14.22
CA SER A 32 1.28 -9.84 -13.60
C SER A 32 1.90 -8.51 -13.17
N THR A 33 1.67 -7.43 -13.93
CA THR A 33 2.14 -6.08 -13.59
C THR A 33 1.44 -5.58 -12.32
N MET A 34 0.11 -5.67 -12.24
CA MET A 34 -0.65 -5.34 -11.04
C MET A 34 -0.17 -6.16 -9.84
N ALA A 35 -0.06 -7.48 -9.98
CA ALA A 35 0.37 -8.36 -8.90
C ALA A 35 1.76 -7.95 -8.38
N SER A 36 2.67 -7.57 -9.28
CA SER A 36 4.00 -7.07 -8.92
C SER A 36 3.93 -5.72 -8.19
N HIS A 37 3.11 -4.77 -8.66
CA HIS A 37 2.90 -3.50 -7.96
C HIS A 37 2.30 -3.69 -6.56
N ALA A 38 1.31 -4.56 -6.43
CA ALA A 38 0.71 -4.90 -5.14
C ALA A 38 1.75 -5.54 -4.20
N ALA A 39 2.57 -6.47 -4.69
CA ALA A 39 3.66 -7.07 -3.93
C ALA A 39 4.67 -6.01 -3.45
N CYS A 40 5.10 -5.10 -4.33
CA CYS A 40 5.99 -4.00 -3.96
C CYS A 40 5.38 -3.10 -2.87
N ALA A 41 4.08 -2.77 -2.99
CA ALA A 41 3.36 -1.98 -1.99
C ALA A 41 3.30 -2.68 -0.62
N MET A 42 3.01 -3.99 -0.61
CA MET A 42 3.02 -4.80 0.61
C MET A 42 4.39 -4.85 1.27
N PHE A 43 5.44 -5.19 0.51
CA PHE A 43 6.79 -5.31 1.09
C PHE A 43 7.32 -3.98 1.61
N SER A 44 7.06 -2.88 0.91
CA SER A 44 7.42 -1.53 1.38
C SER A 44 6.65 -1.17 2.65
N GLY A 45 5.38 -1.57 2.75
CA GLY A 45 4.58 -1.39 3.97
C GLY A 45 5.12 -2.20 5.15
N PHE A 46 5.50 -3.46 4.93
CA PHE A 46 6.16 -4.29 5.96
C PHE A 46 7.49 -3.70 6.42
N GLU A 47 8.30 -3.17 5.49
CA GLU A 47 9.54 -2.49 5.84
C GLU A 47 9.30 -1.25 6.70
N ALA A 48 8.33 -0.41 6.34
CA ALA A 48 7.96 0.76 7.13
C ALA A 48 7.52 0.37 8.56
N MET A 49 6.68 -0.66 8.69
CA MET A 49 6.25 -1.17 10.01
C MET A 49 7.42 -1.72 10.83
N ARG A 50 8.37 -2.43 10.20
CA ARG A 50 9.58 -2.90 10.87
C ARG A 50 10.44 -1.73 11.37
N GLY A 51 10.56 -0.66 10.59
CA GLY A 51 11.26 0.56 11.01
C GLY A 51 10.62 1.22 12.24
N ILE A 52 9.28 1.22 12.31
CA ILE A 52 8.53 1.71 13.48
C ILE A 52 8.82 0.84 14.71
N GLN A 53 8.78 -0.49 14.56
CA GLN A 53 9.08 -1.44 15.64
C GLN A 53 10.51 -1.30 16.14
N GLU A 54 11.48 -1.21 15.24
CA GLU A 54 12.88 -1.07 15.59
C GLU A 54 13.16 0.24 16.34
N LYS A 55 12.57 1.35 15.87
CA LYS A 55 12.66 2.64 16.54
C LYS A 55 12.07 2.57 17.95
N ALA A 56 10.86 2.02 18.11
CA ALA A 56 10.22 1.89 19.40
C ALA A 56 11.05 1.03 20.37
N ALA A 57 11.59 -0.10 19.90
CA ALA A 57 12.47 -0.96 20.69
C ALA A 57 13.74 -0.23 21.13
N ARG A 58 14.41 0.51 20.24
CA ARG A 58 15.60 1.30 20.57
C ARG A 58 15.30 2.36 21.63
N GLN A 59 14.19 3.08 21.49
CA GLN A 59 13.78 4.10 22.44
C GLN A 59 13.47 3.50 23.83
N ALA A 60 12.75 2.37 23.87
CA ALA A 60 12.43 1.70 25.12
C ALA A 60 13.69 1.19 25.82
N LEU A 61 14.60 0.55 25.08
CA LEU A 61 15.88 0.10 25.61
C LEU A 61 16.70 1.25 26.21
N GLN A 62 16.75 2.39 25.52
CA GLN A 62 17.44 3.57 26.04
C GLN A 62 16.79 4.06 27.34
N HIS A 63 15.48 4.26 27.35
CA HIS A 63 14.79 4.83 28.51
C HIS A 63 14.85 3.94 29.74
N HIS A 64 14.64 2.63 29.56
CA HIS A 64 14.79 1.65 30.64
C HIS A 64 16.25 1.51 31.08
N GLY A 65 17.21 1.62 30.16
CA GLY A 65 18.65 1.65 30.48
C GLY A 65 19.04 2.85 31.36
N GLU A 66 18.51 4.04 31.06
CA GLU A 66 18.70 5.24 31.87
C GLU A 66 18.06 5.08 33.27
N ALA A 67 16.87 4.47 33.36
CA ALA A 67 16.23 4.18 34.64
C ALA A 67 17.03 3.17 35.48
N VAL A 68 17.56 2.11 34.87
CA VAL A 68 18.45 1.15 35.54
C VAL A 68 19.69 1.86 36.09
N ALA A 69 20.32 2.73 35.29
CA ALA A 69 21.49 3.49 35.74
C ALA A 69 21.16 4.40 36.94
N ARG A 70 19.99 5.06 36.94
CA ARG A 70 19.50 5.86 38.07
C ARG A 70 19.29 5.02 39.33
N LEU A 71 18.68 3.83 39.19
CA LEU A 71 18.41 2.91 40.30
C LEU A 71 19.67 2.26 40.88
N GLN A 72 20.72 2.08 40.08
CA GLN A 72 22.01 1.58 40.54
C GLN A 72 22.82 2.64 41.32
N GLY A 73 22.49 3.92 41.15
CA GLY A 73 23.07 5.02 41.89
C GLY A 73 22.59 5.09 43.35
N ARG A 74 23.05 6.10 44.09
CA ARG A 74 22.46 6.44 45.40
C ARG A 74 21.07 7.05 45.17
N CYS A 75 20.01 6.28 45.40
CA CYS A 75 18.63 6.76 45.35
C CYS A 75 17.89 6.43 46.66
N GLY A 76 17.10 7.39 47.16
CA GLY A 76 16.20 7.17 48.29
C GLY A 76 14.85 6.58 47.86
N PRO A 77 13.98 6.21 48.82
CA PRO A 77 12.67 5.61 48.51
C PRO A 77 11.77 6.49 47.62
N MET A 78 11.82 7.82 47.79
CA MET A 78 11.07 8.76 46.97
C MET A 78 11.60 8.84 45.53
N ASP A 79 12.91 8.71 45.34
CA ASP A 79 13.52 8.70 44.02
C ASP A 79 13.12 7.45 43.24
N VAL A 80 13.06 6.29 43.92
CA VAL A 80 12.57 5.04 43.32
C VAL A 80 11.13 5.19 42.84
N LEU A 81 10.24 5.75 43.65
CA LEU A 81 8.85 6.01 43.25
C LEU A 81 8.77 6.97 42.06
N SER A 82 9.58 8.03 42.05
CA SER A 82 9.65 8.95 40.92
C SER A 82 10.11 8.25 39.64
N ILE A 83 11.14 7.40 39.71
CA ILE A 83 11.63 6.63 38.56
C ILE A 83 10.53 5.70 38.02
N GLN A 84 9.79 5.02 38.91
CA GLN A 84 8.71 4.12 38.51
C GLN A 84 7.55 4.88 37.84
N LEU A 85 7.16 6.04 38.37
CA LEU A 85 6.14 6.87 37.75
C LEU A 85 6.58 7.40 36.38
N ASP A 86 7.85 7.79 36.24
CA ASP A 86 8.42 8.19 34.96
C ASP A 86 8.33 7.05 33.93
N LEU A 87 8.73 5.82 34.31
CA LEU A 87 8.66 4.63 33.45
C LEU A 87 7.22 4.31 33.03
N VAL A 88 6.27 4.31 33.97
CA VAL A 88 4.85 4.03 33.66
C VAL A 88 4.30 5.07 32.68
N ARG A 89 4.59 6.35 32.92
CA ARG A 89 4.17 7.42 32.00
C ARG A 89 4.77 7.22 30.61
N TYR A 90 6.07 6.96 30.54
CA TYR A 90 6.75 6.68 29.28
C TYR A 90 6.12 5.49 28.55
N ASP A 91 5.92 4.36 29.22
CA ASP A 91 5.39 3.15 28.59
C ASP A 91 4.00 3.38 28.00
N LEU A 92 3.14 4.14 28.70
CA LEU A 92 1.81 4.51 28.20
C LEU A 92 1.88 5.41 26.96
N GLU A 93 2.68 6.48 27.02
CA GLU A 93 2.82 7.44 25.91
C GLU A 93 3.49 6.77 24.69
N ALA A 94 4.54 6.00 24.91
CA ALA A 94 5.29 5.29 23.88
C ALA A 94 4.45 4.20 23.22
N ALA A 95 3.67 3.42 24.00
CA ALA A 95 2.77 2.42 23.46
C ALA A 95 1.68 3.06 22.58
N ALA A 96 1.07 4.16 23.04
CA ALA A 96 0.06 4.88 22.26
C ALA A 96 0.64 5.38 20.92
N ALA A 97 1.80 6.04 20.97
CA ALA A 97 2.47 6.54 19.78
C ALA A 97 2.89 5.42 18.81
N TYR A 98 3.39 4.29 19.34
CA TYR A 98 3.75 3.11 18.56
C TYR A 98 2.55 2.54 17.80
N TRP A 99 1.42 2.32 18.49
CA TRP A 99 0.22 1.78 17.85
C TRP A 99 -0.36 2.72 16.81
N GLN A 100 -0.36 4.03 17.09
CA GLN A 100 -0.81 5.03 16.12
C GLN A 100 0.03 5.00 14.84
N GLN A 101 1.36 4.94 14.96
CA GLN A 101 2.26 4.88 13.81
C GLN A 101 2.08 3.57 13.03
N LEU A 102 1.95 2.45 13.72
CA LEU A 102 1.76 1.14 13.10
C LEU A 102 0.44 1.08 12.33
N ALA A 103 -0.65 1.59 12.92
CA ALA A 103 -1.95 1.67 12.27
C ALA A 103 -1.91 2.57 11.03
N ALA A 104 -1.26 3.73 11.10
CA ALA A 104 -1.11 4.63 9.96
C ALA A 104 -0.33 3.96 8.81
N ALA A 105 0.77 3.25 9.11
CA ALA A 105 1.56 2.53 8.11
C ALA A 105 0.75 1.38 7.47
N ALA A 106 -0.03 0.64 8.28
CA ALA A 106 -0.89 -0.43 7.78
C ALA A 106 -1.99 0.11 6.85
N LEU A 107 -2.65 1.21 7.21
CA LEU A 107 -3.66 1.87 6.38
C LEU A 107 -3.06 2.38 5.07
N GLN A 108 -1.87 2.98 5.11
CA GLN A 108 -1.19 3.44 3.91
C GLN A 108 -0.82 2.28 2.97
N MET A 109 -0.36 1.16 3.52
CA MET A 109 -0.11 -0.06 2.75
C MET A 109 -1.38 -0.58 2.09
N GLN A 110 -2.48 -0.70 2.86
CA GLN A 110 -3.77 -1.16 2.33
C GLN A 110 -4.29 -0.25 1.21
N ALA A 111 -4.19 1.07 1.37
CA ALA A 111 -4.60 2.03 0.34
C ALA A 111 -3.79 1.87 -0.95
N ARG A 112 -2.47 1.64 -0.87
CA ARG A 112 -1.63 1.40 -2.05
C ARG A 112 -1.95 0.09 -2.75
N VAL A 113 -2.19 -0.98 -2.00
CA VAL A 113 -2.59 -2.28 -2.56
C VAL A 113 -3.95 -2.18 -3.25
N ALA A 114 -4.91 -1.49 -2.63
CA ALA A 114 -6.23 -1.26 -3.22
C ALA A 114 -6.15 -0.43 -4.52
N ALA A 115 -5.27 0.58 -4.56
CA ALA A 115 -5.05 1.38 -5.76
C ALA A 115 -4.56 0.54 -6.95
N CYS A 116 -3.74 -0.49 -6.72
CA CYS A 116 -3.32 -1.41 -7.78
C CYS A 116 -4.51 -2.16 -8.42
N GLY A 117 -5.54 -2.50 -7.62
CA GLY A 117 -6.75 -3.17 -8.12
C GLY A 117 -7.68 -2.27 -8.92
N CYS A 118 -7.73 -0.97 -8.60
CA CYS A 118 -8.56 0.00 -9.32
C CYS A 118 -8.08 0.26 -10.76
N GLU A 119 -6.79 0.05 -11.05
CA GLU A 119 -6.24 0.19 -12.41
C GLU A 119 -6.77 -0.87 -13.40
N LEU A 120 -7.37 -1.96 -12.89
CA LEU A 120 -8.02 -3.01 -13.69
C LEU A 120 -9.51 -2.75 -13.94
N ILE A 121 -10.15 -1.80 -13.24
CA ILE A 121 -11.53 -1.37 -13.49
C ILE A 121 -11.55 -0.37 -14.67
N ASP A 122 -10.83 -0.69 -15.73
CA ASP A 122 -11.14 -0.25 -17.11
C ASP A 122 -11.74 -1.45 -17.88
N SER A 123 -12.34 -2.40 -17.13
CA SER A 123 -13.05 -3.59 -17.59
C SER A 123 -14.21 -3.30 -18.53
N ASP A 124 -14.70 -2.06 -18.57
CA ASP A 124 -15.72 -1.64 -19.54
C ASP A 124 -15.22 -1.82 -20.98
N LYS A 125 -13.92 -1.57 -21.24
CA LYS A 125 -13.32 -1.83 -22.56
C LYS A 125 -13.16 -3.32 -22.87
N LEU A 126 -13.01 -4.16 -21.85
CA LEU A 126 -12.96 -5.62 -21.99
C LEU A 126 -14.36 -6.22 -22.19
N LEU A 127 -15.39 -5.67 -21.53
CA LEU A 127 -16.79 -6.02 -21.73
C LEU A 127 -17.27 -5.61 -23.12
N GLU A 128 -16.91 -4.41 -23.59
CA GLU A 128 -17.17 -3.97 -24.97
C GLU A 128 -16.50 -4.88 -26.01
N ALA A 129 -15.26 -5.31 -25.76
CA ALA A 129 -14.54 -6.26 -26.60
C ALA A 129 -15.20 -7.65 -26.65
N CYS A 130 -15.70 -8.16 -25.52
CA CYS A 130 -16.43 -9.43 -25.47
C CYS A 130 -17.81 -9.34 -26.14
N ALA A 131 -18.54 -8.22 -25.96
CA ALA A 131 -19.84 -8.00 -26.61
C ALA A 131 -19.74 -7.90 -28.14
N ALA A 132 -18.62 -7.36 -28.66
CA ALA A 132 -18.31 -7.36 -30.10
C ALA A 132 -18.05 -8.77 -30.66
N PHE A 133 -17.75 -9.76 -29.81
CA PHE A 133 -17.52 -11.15 -30.22
C PHE A 133 -18.83 -11.95 -30.37
N GLU A 134 -19.88 -11.59 -29.63
CA GLU A 134 -21.19 -12.27 -29.69
C GLU A 134 -22.06 -11.85 -30.89
N THR A 135 -21.64 -10.82 -31.65
CA THR A 135 -22.36 -10.30 -32.81
C THR A 135 -21.83 -10.78 -34.17
N HIS A 136 -20.85 -11.70 -34.18
CA HIS A 136 -20.31 -12.39 -35.36
C HIS A 136 -20.57 -13.89 -35.31
#